data_AF-A0A7K9XNY0-F1
#
_entry.id   AF-A0A7K9XNY0-F1
#
_cell.length_a   1.000
_cell.length_b   1.000
_cell.length_c   1.000
_cell.angle_alpha   90.00
_cell.angle_beta   90.00
_cell.angle_gamma   90.00
#
_symmetry.space_group_name_H-M   'P 1'
#
loop_
_entity.id
_entity.type
_entity.pdbx_description
1 polymer ?
#
loop_
_entity_poly.entity_id
_entity_poly.type
_entity_poly.pdbx_seq_one_letter_code
_entity_poly.pdbx_strand_id
1 'polypeptide(L)'
;PRLLPGTMSPRAPTDLLWPRVAKLLLLLQLCAHSRAPRASPLPHSCPGACICTSDLLSCSRQTLQHVPRALPPTATTLDLSHNALTQLHDRWLAALPHLEALHISHNQIKDLSPQAFHNASYLRHLDMSSNHLRAVETHYFDALVSLEELLLYNNRITRVDENAFAKLSGLRKVYLSWNNLTTFPFRSVQGLGNYSLRTLDLSSNSLSSIPVEELAALPENIRNGLYLHNNPIKCSCPLYLMLQRWKQRGFSSVKDFFEEHTCQVSDNVPRSLIKFLKYSHMFENCSAGPEDAHPVPFPVMVGQSLLLACNTSLPAAATTYMWISPHHEPIKHPGNSNRSLEVYRNGSLKIAVAKPWHSGVYVGLAINSPHNFSRLCEVNVTVHYPKPDGETFSTGLTTLLGCIVSLLLVLIYLYLTPCRCLSCCKKPAPLSPPQECSAQSSILSATPPATDGPNRKANANKHVVFLEPVRETQNGKIRLALGEDFPDPKNPKVLQLKSDSESISSVFSDTPIVS
;
A
#
# COMPACT_ATOMS: atom_id res chain seq x y z
N PRO A 1 -39.92 105.14 43.15
CA PRO A 1 -41.05 105.02 44.11
C PRO A 1 -41.78 103.68 43.95
N ARG A 2 -41.71 102.82 44.98
CA ARG A 2 -42.75 101.89 45.50
C ARG A 2 -43.45 100.93 44.50
N LEU A 3 -43.62 99.61 44.70
CA LEU A 3 -43.63 98.68 45.85
C LEU A 3 -43.60 97.23 45.28
N LEU A 4 -43.01 96.28 46.02
CA LEU A 4 -43.29 94.83 45.97
C LEU A 4 -44.44 94.52 46.96
N PRO A 5 -45.23 93.41 46.90
CA PRO A 5 -44.73 92.01 47.03
C PRO A 5 -45.57 90.82 46.45
N GLY A 6 -44.93 89.63 46.39
CA GLY A 6 -45.42 88.22 46.62
C GLY A 6 -46.60 87.64 45.80
N THR A 7 -46.76 86.34 45.49
CA THR A 7 -46.03 85.06 45.68
C THR A 7 -46.75 83.95 44.85
N MET A 8 -46.05 82.84 44.56
CA MET A 8 -46.46 81.49 44.11
C MET A 8 -46.29 81.08 42.62
N SER A 9 -45.68 79.89 42.49
CA SER A 9 -45.02 79.17 41.37
C SER A 9 -46.00 78.32 40.51
N PRO A 10 -45.60 77.42 39.56
CA PRO A 10 -44.58 77.40 38.49
C PRO A 10 -45.19 77.11 37.09
N ARG A 11 -44.41 77.24 36.00
CA ARG A 11 -44.18 76.23 34.93
C ARG A 11 -43.75 76.87 33.60
N ALA A 12 -42.66 76.32 33.04
CA ALA A 12 -42.18 76.54 31.69
C ALA A 12 -43.08 75.87 30.63
N PRO A 13 -42.94 76.24 29.34
CA PRO A 13 -43.04 75.27 28.27
C PRO A 13 -41.83 75.36 27.31
N THR A 14 -41.17 74.23 27.11
CA THR A 14 -40.19 73.99 26.05
C THR A 14 -40.79 73.10 24.96
N ASP A 15 -40.50 73.48 23.72
CA ASP A 15 -40.12 72.61 22.60
C ASP A 15 -41.09 71.52 22.10
N LEU A 16 -41.97 71.92 21.18
CA LEU A 16 -42.84 71.00 20.42
C LEU A 16 -42.27 70.52 19.06
N LEU A 17 -41.03 70.87 18.70
CA LEU A 17 -40.46 70.56 17.36
C LEU A 17 -39.36 69.49 17.39
N TRP A 18 -38.70 69.27 18.52
CA TRP A 18 -37.65 68.25 18.65
C TRP A 18 -38.12 66.79 18.54
N PRO A 19 -39.30 66.36 19.06
CA PRO A 19 -39.65 64.94 19.06
C PRO A 19 -40.06 64.40 17.68
N ARG A 20 -40.45 65.28 16.74
CA ARG A 20 -40.80 64.87 15.36
C ARG A 20 -39.56 64.71 14.49
N VAL A 21 -38.57 65.58 14.65
CA VAL A 21 -37.27 65.47 13.97
C VAL A 21 -36.47 64.27 14.51
N ALA A 22 -36.52 64.03 15.82
CA ALA A 22 -35.91 62.86 16.43
C ALA A 22 -36.53 61.54 15.93
N LYS A 23 -37.86 61.47 15.75
CA LYS A 23 -38.52 60.29 15.16
C LYS A 23 -38.14 60.05 13.71
N LEU A 24 -37.98 61.11 12.90
CA LEU A 24 -37.57 60.99 11.50
C LEU A 24 -36.11 60.53 11.37
N LEU A 25 -35.21 61.06 12.22
CA LEU A 25 -33.82 60.61 12.30
C LEU A 25 -33.70 59.17 12.82
N LEU A 26 -34.55 58.76 13.77
CA LEU A 26 -34.59 57.38 14.26
C LEU A 26 -35.09 56.41 13.19
N LEU A 27 -36.10 56.81 12.39
CA LEU A 27 -36.60 56.04 11.24
C LEU A 27 -35.55 55.93 10.12
N LEU A 28 -34.82 57.01 9.82
CA LEU A 28 -33.71 57.00 8.86
C LEU A 28 -32.53 56.14 9.35
N GLN A 29 -32.24 56.14 10.66
CA GLN A 29 -31.26 55.22 11.25
C GLN A 29 -31.74 53.77 11.25
N LEU A 30 -33.03 53.49 11.49
CA LEU A 30 -33.59 52.14 11.43
C LEU A 30 -33.60 51.58 9.99
N CYS A 31 -33.84 52.41 8.97
CA CYS A 31 -33.70 52.02 7.57
C CYS A 31 -32.24 51.83 7.16
N ALA A 32 -31.30 52.65 7.65
CA ALA A 32 -29.86 52.49 7.40
C ALA A 32 -29.25 51.27 8.13
N HIS A 33 -29.88 50.79 9.21
CA HIS A 33 -29.49 49.58 9.96
C HIS A 33 -30.29 48.34 9.56
N SER A 34 -31.19 48.44 8.57
CA SER A 34 -31.69 47.24 7.88
C SER A 34 -30.56 46.66 7.05
N ARG A 35 -29.72 45.85 7.71
CA ARG A 35 -28.85 44.90 7.04
C ARG A 35 -29.75 44.15 6.07
N ALA A 36 -29.53 44.33 4.77
CA ALA A 36 -30.08 43.42 3.77
C ALA A 36 -29.93 42.01 4.34
N PRO A 37 -30.96 41.14 4.26
CA PRO A 37 -30.78 39.75 4.66
C PRO A 37 -29.50 39.31 3.95
N ARG A 38 -28.47 38.94 4.73
CA ARG A 38 -27.25 38.35 4.19
C ARG A 38 -27.77 37.28 3.26
N ALA A 39 -27.62 37.48 1.95
CA ALA A 39 -27.87 36.43 1.00
C ALA A 39 -27.14 35.22 1.58
N SER A 40 -27.89 34.16 1.87
CA SER A 40 -27.30 32.87 2.16
C SER A 40 -26.18 32.69 1.15
N PRO A 41 -24.91 32.49 1.57
CA PRO A 41 -23.83 32.32 0.61
C PRO A 41 -24.31 31.20 -0.32
N LEU A 42 -24.39 31.50 -1.62
CA LEU A 42 -24.72 30.47 -2.58
C LEU A 42 -23.79 29.28 -2.28
N PRO A 43 -24.29 28.04 -2.28
CA PRO A 43 -23.48 26.84 -1.97
C PRO A 43 -22.30 26.61 -2.93
N HIS A 44 -22.08 27.54 -3.86
CA HIS A 44 -21.03 27.57 -4.88
C HIS A 44 -20.03 28.72 -4.70
N SER A 45 -20.11 29.51 -3.62
CA SER A 45 -19.17 30.60 -3.39
C SER A 45 -17.91 30.10 -2.70
N CYS A 46 -16.76 30.35 -3.33
CA CYS A 46 -15.46 30.15 -2.72
C CYS A 46 -15.35 30.92 -1.39
N PRO A 47 -14.81 30.33 -0.31
CA PRO A 47 -14.53 31.07 0.91
C PRO A 47 -13.54 32.20 0.64
N GLY A 48 -13.77 33.40 1.20
CA GLY A 48 -12.91 34.56 0.94
C GLY A 48 -11.45 34.41 1.40
N ALA A 49 -11.16 33.45 2.27
CA ALA A 49 -9.80 33.11 2.69
C ALA A 49 -9.14 32.05 1.79
N CYS A 50 -9.82 31.54 0.76
CA CYS A 50 -9.37 30.41 -0.04
C CYS A 50 -9.27 30.79 -1.52
N ILE A 51 -8.42 30.05 -2.22
CA ILE A 51 -8.31 30.04 -3.67
C ILE A 51 -9.07 28.81 -4.16
N CYS A 52 -10.07 29.03 -5.01
CA CYS A 52 -10.86 27.95 -5.60
C CYS A 52 -10.65 27.89 -7.11
N THR A 53 -10.43 26.68 -7.59
CA THR A 53 -10.44 26.32 -9.02
C THR A 53 -11.52 25.25 -9.25
N SER A 54 -11.54 24.61 -10.42
CA SER A 54 -12.51 23.54 -10.73
C SER A 54 -12.49 22.39 -9.72
N ASP A 55 -11.30 22.00 -9.31
CA ASP A 55 -10.98 20.73 -8.65
C ASP A 55 -10.16 20.95 -7.36
N LEU A 56 -9.39 22.05 -7.28
CA LEU A 56 -8.63 22.43 -6.08
C LEU A 56 -9.30 23.55 -5.27
N LEU A 57 -9.44 23.30 -3.97
CA LEU A 57 -9.78 24.27 -2.92
C LEU A 57 -8.57 24.43 -1.99
N SER A 58 -7.80 25.52 -2.12
CA SER A 58 -6.64 25.80 -1.28
C SER A 58 -6.89 26.98 -0.33
N CYS A 59 -6.77 26.72 0.97
CA CYS A 59 -6.82 27.70 2.05
C CYS A 59 -5.52 27.65 2.89
N SER A 60 -4.39 27.36 2.25
CA SER A 60 -3.10 27.23 2.92
C SER A 60 -2.57 28.58 3.39
N ARG A 61 -1.88 28.59 4.55
CA ARG A 61 -1.22 29.77 5.14
C ARG A 61 -2.17 30.94 5.46
N GLN A 62 -3.39 30.62 5.89
CA GLN A 62 -4.43 31.61 6.18
C GLN A 62 -4.66 31.82 7.68
N THR A 63 -3.83 31.22 8.54
CA THR A 63 -3.93 31.26 10.01
C THR A 63 -5.30 30.80 10.55
N LEU A 64 -5.95 29.88 9.83
CA LEU A 64 -7.29 29.39 10.18
C LEU A 64 -7.25 28.60 11.48
N GLN A 65 -8.13 28.96 12.42
CA GLN A 65 -8.33 28.18 13.65
C GLN A 65 -9.43 27.12 13.49
N HIS A 66 -10.32 27.32 12.53
CA HIS A 66 -11.43 26.43 12.21
C HIS A 66 -11.55 26.24 10.69
N VAL A 67 -12.08 25.10 10.27
CA VAL A 67 -12.37 24.82 8.86
C VAL A 67 -13.47 25.79 8.36
N PRO A 68 -13.33 26.37 7.15
CA PRO A 68 -14.38 27.19 6.54
C PRO A 68 -15.71 26.45 6.42
N ARG A 69 -16.82 27.11 6.77
CA ARG A 69 -18.16 26.48 6.82
C ARG A 69 -18.73 26.11 5.45
N ALA A 70 -18.34 26.83 4.41
CA ALA A 70 -18.81 26.61 3.04
C ALA A 70 -17.68 25.99 2.24
N LEU A 71 -17.80 24.71 1.89
CA LEU A 71 -16.83 24.00 1.06
C LEU A 71 -17.52 23.66 -0.27
N PRO A 72 -17.01 24.10 -1.43
CA PRO A 72 -17.61 23.78 -2.73
C PRO A 72 -17.61 22.27 -2.99
N PRO A 73 -18.76 21.65 -3.30
CA PRO A 73 -18.90 20.19 -3.42
C PRO A 73 -18.16 19.58 -4.61
N THR A 74 -17.70 20.41 -5.56
CA THR A 74 -16.95 19.99 -6.74
C THR A 74 -15.47 19.76 -6.46
N ALA A 75 -14.95 20.19 -5.31
CA ALA A 75 -13.53 20.07 -5.01
C ALA A 75 -13.13 18.59 -4.82
N THR A 76 -12.12 18.16 -5.57
CA THR A 76 -11.47 16.84 -5.46
C THR A 76 -10.19 16.91 -4.64
N THR A 77 -9.61 18.10 -4.49
CA THR A 77 -8.43 18.35 -3.65
C THR A 77 -8.72 19.50 -2.69
N LEU A 78 -8.49 19.25 -1.40
CA LEU A 78 -8.61 20.24 -0.34
C LEU A 78 -7.27 20.43 0.35
N ASP A 79 -6.77 21.67 0.33
CA ASP A 79 -5.55 22.06 1.02
C ASP A 79 -5.86 23.07 2.13
N LEU A 80 -5.67 22.63 3.37
CA LEU A 80 -5.78 23.40 4.61
C LEU A 80 -4.44 23.43 5.35
N SER A 81 -3.33 23.18 4.65
CA SER A 81 -1.99 23.11 5.24
C SER A 81 -1.54 24.45 5.83
N HIS A 82 -0.57 24.41 6.75
CA HIS A 82 0.03 25.61 7.36
C HIS A 82 -0.99 26.57 8.00
N ASN A 83 -1.91 26.02 8.79
CA ASN A 83 -2.91 26.79 9.54
C ASN A 83 -2.76 26.53 11.05
N ALA A 84 -3.75 26.94 11.84
CA ALA A 84 -3.78 26.76 13.29
C ALA A 84 -4.97 25.88 13.72
N LEU A 85 -5.36 24.91 12.89
CA LEU A 85 -6.46 24.01 13.20
C LEU A 85 -6.09 23.12 14.39
N THR A 86 -6.94 23.07 15.41
CA THR A 86 -6.68 22.30 16.63
C THR A 86 -7.48 21.00 16.71
N GLN A 87 -8.64 20.95 16.05
CA GLN A 87 -9.57 19.82 16.04
C GLN A 87 -10.32 19.74 14.71
N LEU A 88 -10.77 18.54 14.37
CA LEU A 88 -11.68 18.27 13.25
C LEU A 88 -13.02 17.80 13.81
N HIS A 89 -14.09 18.52 13.49
CA HIS A 89 -15.44 18.18 13.93
C HIS A 89 -16.02 16.99 13.17
N ASP A 90 -17.02 16.33 13.73
CA ASP A 90 -17.73 15.23 13.06
C ASP A 90 -18.27 15.65 11.69
N ARG A 91 -18.08 14.77 10.69
CA ARG A 91 -18.69 14.90 9.35
C ARG A 91 -18.38 16.22 8.62
N TRP A 92 -17.29 16.89 8.97
CA TRP A 92 -16.91 18.16 8.34
C TRP A 92 -16.61 18.03 6.84
N LEU A 93 -16.25 16.82 6.38
CA LEU A 93 -16.06 16.47 4.97
C LEU A 93 -17.35 16.08 4.23
N ALA A 94 -18.52 16.07 4.89
CA ALA A 94 -19.76 15.61 4.26
C ALA A 94 -20.18 16.45 3.04
N ALA A 95 -19.71 17.70 2.96
CA ALA A 95 -19.93 18.58 1.81
C ALA A 95 -19.04 18.25 0.59
N LEU A 96 -18.06 17.36 0.73
CA LEU A 96 -17.05 17.03 -0.29
C LEU A 96 -17.10 15.54 -0.67
N PRO A 97 -18.17 15.08 -1.35
CA PRO A 97 -18.38 13.66 -1.63
C PRO A 97 -17.38 13.05 -2.63
N HIS A 98 -16.67 13.89 -3.41
CA HIS A 98 -15.71 13.48 -4.44
C HIS A 98 -14.25 13.78 -4.05
N LEU A 99 -13.99 14.03 -2.77
CA LEU A 99 -12.64 14.37 -2.32
C LEU A 99 -11.69 13.17 -2.47
N GLU A 100 -10.62 13.36 -3.24
CA GLU A 100 -9.56 12.36 -3.46
C GLU A 100 -8.29 12.68 -2.68
N ALA A 101 -7.98 13.96 -2.45
CA ALA A 101 -6.78 14.39 -1.75
C ALA A 101 -7.09 15.44 -0.67
N LEU A 102 -6.58 15.20 0.55
CA LEU A 102 -6.73 16.11 1.68
C LEU A 102 -5.36 16.41 2.30
N HIS A 103 -4.99 17.68 2.30
CA HIS A 103 -3.79 18.19 2.95
C HIS A 103 -4.17 19.04 4.16
N ILE A 104 -3.86 18.56 5.36
CA ILE A 104 -4.05 19.25 6.64
C ILE A 104 -2.75 19.27 7.45
N SER A 105 -1.61 19.18 6.78
CA SER A 105 -0.29 19.20 7.40
C SER A 105 0.08 20.58 7.97
N HIS A 106 1.05 20.61 8.88
CA HIS A 106 1.48 21.83 9.56
C HIS A 106 0.31 22.57 10.24
N ASN A 107 -0.46 21.84 11.04
CA ASN A 107 -1.54 22.36 11.89
C ASN A 107 -1.25 21.97 13.35
N GLN A 108 -2.22 22.17 14.25
CA GLN A 108 -2.11 21.88 15.67
C GLN A 108 -3.10 20.79 16.10
N ILE A 109 -3.48 19.89 15.19
CA ILE A 109 -4.52 18.88 15.42
C ILE A 109 -4.01 17.87 16.44
N LYS A 110 -4.72 17.75 17.56
CA LYS A 110 -4.36 16.85 18.68
C LYS A 110 -5.22 15.60 18.74
N ASP A 111 -6.52 15.79 18.47
CA ASP A 111 -7.55 14.77 18.62
C ASP A 111 -8.35 14.67 17.32
N LEU A 112 -8.76 13.45 16.97
CA LEU A 112 -9.66 13.16 15.88
C LEU A 112 -10.96 12.61 16.44
N SER A 113 -12.09 13.12 15.91
CA SER A 113 -13.37 12.45 16.14
C SER A 113 -13.44 11.14 15.34
N PRO A 114 -14.07 10.07 15.88
CA PRO A 114 -14.37 8.84 15.13
C PRO A 114 -15.18 9.07 13.84
N GLN A 115 -15.86 10.22 13.73
CA GLN A 115 -16.68 10.60 12.58
C GLN A 115 -16.04 11.73 11.75
N ALA A 116 -14.79 12.11 12.02
CA ALA A 116 -14.11 13.20 11.30
C ALA A 116 -14.06 12.95 9.79
N PHE A 117 -13.80 11.70 9.37
CA PHE A 117 -13.70 11.29 7.97
C PHE A 117 -14.95 10.59 7.42
N HIS A 118 -16.08 10.73 8.11
CA HIS A 118 -17.32 10.09 7.68
C HIS A 118 -17.68 10.46 6.23
N ASN A 119 -17.99 9.43 5.43
CA ASN A 119 -18.34 9.53 4.00
C ASN A 119 -17.21 10.00 3.06
N ALA A 120 -15.95 10.00 3.51
CA ALA A 120 -14.78 10.29 2.68
C ALA A 120 -14.20 9.03 2.01
N SER A 121 -15.06 8.18 1.43
CA SER A 121 -14.67 6.86 0.90
C SER A 121 -13.83 6.91 -0.38
N TYR A 122 -13.86 8.03 -1.10
CA TYR A 122 -13.06 8.27 -2.31
C TYR A 122 -11.66 8.83 -2.02
N LEU A 123 -11.36 9.16 -0.76
CA LEU A 123 -10.08 9.75 -0.39
C LEU A 123 -8.95 8.74 -0.63
N ARG A 124 -7.96 9.13 -1.42
CA ARG A 124 -6.77 8.34 -1.78
C ARG A 124 -5.51 8.82 -1.09
N HIS A 125 -5.40 10.13 -0.87
CA HIS A 125 -4.23 10.75 -0.24
C HIS A 125 -4.64 11.59 0.97
N LEU A 126 -4.07 11.29 2.13
CA LEU A 126 -4.31 12.03 3.37
C LEU A 126 -2.97 12.45 3.98
N ASP A 127 -2.72 13.76 3.97
CA ASP A 127 -1.57 14.37 4.63
C ASP A 127 -1.95 15.05 5.94
N MET A 128 -1.55 14.41 7.04
CA MET A 128 -1.71 14.83 8.42
C MET A 128 -0.38 15.04 9.13
N SER A 129 0.70 15.16 8.36
CA SER A 129 2.05 15.33 8.90
C SER A 129 2.22 16.66 9.65
N SER A 130 3.22 16.75 10.53
CA SER A 130 3.54 17.98 11.26
C SER A 130 2.34 18.52 12.07
N ASN A 131 1.66 17.64 12.80
CA ASN A 131 0.54 17.95 13.70
C ASN A 131 0.90 17.57 15.16
N HIS A 132 -0.10 17.41 16.04
CA HIS A 132 0.09 17.10 17.45
C HIS A 132 -0.65 15.84 17.90
N LEU A 133 -0.93 14.92 16.98
CA LEU A 133 -1.63 13.66 17.26
C LEU A 133 -0.82 12.82 18.23
N ARG A 134 -1.51 12.20 19.20
CA ARG A 134 -0.89 11.38 20.25
C ARG A 134 -1.07 9.88 20.05
N ALA A 135 -2.07 9.48 19.28
CA ALA A 135 -2.39 8.09 19.04
C ALA A 135 -3.02 7.92 17.65
N VAL A 136 -2.93 6.71 17.12
CA VAL A 136 -3.77 6.25 16.02
C VAL A 136 -4.72 5.20 16.58
N GLU A 137 -5.93 5.62 16.90
CA GLU A 137 -6.92 4.76 17.50
C GLU A 137 -7.69 3.95 16.46
N THR A 138 -8.27 2.85 16.92
CA THR A 138 -9.27 2.11 16.15
C THR A 138 -10.39 3.06 15.73
N HIS A 139 -10.85 2.93 14.48
CA HIS A 139 -11.92 3.73 13.85
C HIS A 139 -11.55 5.08 13.26
N TYR A 140 -10.38 5.66 13.55
CA TYR A 140 -10.02 6.98 12.98
C TYR A 140 -10.07 7.01 11.45
N PHE A 141 -9.70 5.90 10.80
CA PHE A 141 -9.60 5.83 9.35
C PHE A 141 -10.57 4.82 8.71
N ASP A 142 -11.55 4.28 9.46
CA ASP A 142 -12.42 3.19 8.97
C ASP A 142 -13.22 3.58 7.72
N ALA A 143 -13.56 4.86 7.57
CA ALA A 143 -14.29 5.39 6.42
C ALA A 143 -13.43 5.51 5.15
N LEU A 144 -12.10 5.45 5.26
CA LEU A 144 -11.14 5.74 4.19
C LEU A 144 -10.76 4.47 3.40
N VAL A 145 -11.77 3.73 2.90
CA VAL A 145 -11.58 2.41 2.27
C VAL A 145 -10.71 2.43 1.01
N SER A 146 -10.66 3.57 0.29
CA SER A 146 -9.86 3.77 -0.92
C SER A 146 -8.51 4.44 -0.66
N LEU A 147 -8.13 4.65 0.59
CA LEU A 147 -6.90 5.37 0.94
C LEU A 147 -5.68 4.58 0.46
N GLU A 148 -4.83 5.23 -0.32
CA GLU A 148 -3.58 4.67 -0.83
C GLU A 148 -2.37 5.15 -0.04
N GLU A 149 -2.39 6.39 0.42
CA GLU A 149 -1.24 7.05 1.04
C GLU A 149 -1.66 7.87 2.28
N LEU A 150 -1.04 7.52 3.42
CA LEU A 150 -1.29 8.14 4.72
C LEU A 150 0.01 8.70 5.30
N LEU A 151 0.07 10.03 5.43
CA LEU A 151 1.21 10.75 6.00
C LEU A 151 0.88 11.20 7.42
N LEU A 152 1.55 10.60 8.40
CA LEU A 152 1.45 10.91 9.83
C LEU A 152 2.80 11.26 10.46
N TYR A 153 3.83 11.50 9.64
CA TYR A 153 5.17 11.81 10.13
C TYR A 153 5.21 13.16 10.86
N ASN A 154 6.20 13.33 11.74
CA ASN A 154 6.38 14.55 12.54
C ASN A 154 5.14 14.89 13.41
N ASN A 155 4.61 13.88 14.11
CA ASN A 155 3.54 14.04 15.09
C ASN A 155 4.07 13.71 16.50
N ARG A 156 3.18 13.44 17.46
CA ARG A 156 3.54 13.02 18.84
C ARG A 156 2.96 11.64 19.16
N ILE A 157 2.83 10.78 18.16
CA ILE A 157 2.14 9.50 18.27
C ILE A 157 2.98 8.57 19.16
N THR A 158 2.39 8.08 20.25
CA THR A 158 3.03 7.13 21.17
C THR A 158 2.46 5.72 21.04
N ARG A 159 1.26 5.57 20.49
CA ARG A 159 0.60 4.28 20.28
C ARG A 159 -0.18 4.22 18.97
N VAL A 160 -0.22 3.03 18.39
CA VAL A 160 -1.09 2.65 17.27
C VAL A 160 -1.86 1.42 17.72
N ASP A 161 -3.18 1.42 17.58
CA ASP A 161 -4.01 0.27 17.96
C ASP A 161 -3.88 -0.88 16.95
N GLU A 162 -4.06 -2.13 17.39
CA GLU A 162 -3.88 -3.33 16.54
C GLU A 162 -4.79 -3.35 15.30
N ASN A 163 -5.96 -2.71 15.37
CA ASN A 163 -6.95 -2.67 14.29
C ASN A 163 -7.05 -1.30 13.61
N ALA A 164 -6.12 -0.38 13.87
CA ALA A 164 -6.14 0.99 13.33
C ALA A 164 -6.23 1.05 11.79
N PHE A 165 -5.69 0.06 11.09
CA PHE A 165 -5.64 0.01 9.63
C PHE A 165 -6.51 -1.09 9.01
N ALA A 166 -7.32 -1.80 9.80
CA ALA A 166 -7.99 -3.03 9.37
C ALA A 166 -8.95 -2.85 8.18
N LYS A 167 -9.50 -1.66 7.99
CA LYS A 167 -10.43 -1.31 6.90
C LYS A 167 -9.77 -0.67 5.68
N LEU A 168 -8.46 -0.40 5.74
CA LEU A 168 -7.72 0.33 4.70
C LEU A 168 -7.21 -0.61 3.62
N SER A 169 -8.13 -1.28 2.92
CA SER A 169 -7.79 -2.26 1.86
C SER A 169 -7.11 -1.64 0.63
N GLY A 170 -7.07 -0.32 0.48
CA GLY A 170 -6.34 0.35 -0.60
C GLY A 170 -4.90 0.73 -0.25
N LEU A 171 -4.48 0.55 1.01
CA LEU A 171 -3.33 1.25 1.57
C LEU A 171 -2.00 0.72 1.01
N ARG A 172 -1.23 1.61 0.41
CA ARG A 172 0.08 1.32 -0.20
C ARG A 172 1.24 1.89 0.60
N LYS A 173 1.05 3.05 1.23
CA LYS A 173 2.10 3.76 1.95
C LYS A 173 1.60 4.34 3.26
N VAL A 174 2.35 4.09 4.32
CA VAL A 174 2.13 4.68 5.64
C VAL A 174 3.44 5.27 6.13
N TYR A 175 3.41 6.57 6.44
CA TYR A 175 4.55 7.28 6.99
C TYR A 175 4.27 7.68 8.43
N LEU A 176 5.04 7.11 9.36
CA LEU A 176 4.94 7.33 10.81
C LEU A 176 6.28 7.78 11.39
N SER A 177 7.22 8.22 10.55
CA SER A 177 8.53 8.70 11.02
C SER A 177 8.45 9.97 11.85
N TRP A 178 9.46 10.24 12.66
CA TRP A 178 9.49 11.41 13.55
C TRP A 178 8.27 11.46 14.48
N ASN A 179 7.98 10.31 15.11
CA ASN A 179 7.00 10.18 16.17
C ASN A 179 7.67 9.66 17.44
N ASN A 180 6.88 9.30 18.46
CA ASN A 180 7.39 8.88 19.76
C ASN A 180 6.93 7.44 20.08
N LEU A 181 6.84 6.59 19.06
CA LEU A 181 6.44 5.19 19.19
C LEU A 181 7.51 4.39 19.92
N THR A 182 7.11 3.67 20.96
CA THR A 182 7.99 2.73 21.68
C THR A 182 7.78 1.28 21.23
N THR A 183 6.59 0.97 20.74
CA THR A 183 6.20 -0.31 20.13
C THR A 183 5.32 -0.06 18.91
N PHE A 184 5.20 -1.05 18.03
CA PHE A 184 4.31 -1.03 16.88
C PHE A 184 3.64 -2.40 16.71
N PRO A 185 2.30 -2.48 16.52
CA PRO A 185 1.61 -3.75 16.33
C PRO A 185 1.79 -4.24 14.88
N PHE A 186 2.84 -4.99 14.56
CA PHE A 186 3.12 -5.46 13.19
C PHE A 186 2.00 -6.33 12.60
N ARG A 187 1.22 -7.02 13.45
CA ARG A 187 0.00 -7.72 13.05
C ARG A 187 -1.04 -6.80 12.37
N SER A 188 -1.09 -5.52 12.73
CA SER A 188 -2.05 -4.55 12.15
C SER A 188 -1.86 -4.33 10.65
N VAL A 189 -0.64 -4.54 10.14
CA VAL A 189 -0.30 -4.37 8.72
C VAL A 189 -0.13 -5.71 7.98
N GLN A 190 -0.17 -6.84 8.69
CA GLN A 190 0.00 -8.16 8.08
C GLN A 190 -1.10 -8.45 7.04
N GLY A 191 -2.36 -8.11 7.33
CA GLY A 191 -3.48 -8.26 6.41
C GLY A 191 -3.44 -7.31 5.20
N LEU A 192 -2.68 -6.22 5.29
CA LEU A 192 -2.51 -5.24 4.20
C LEU A 192 -1.54 -5.73 3.12
N GLY A 193 -0.76 -6.78 3.38
CA GLY A 193 0.17 -7.34 2.41
C GLY A 193 -0.52 -7.84 1.14
N ASN A 194 -1.74 -8.37 1.26
CA ASN A 194 -2.56 -8.80 0.13
C ASN A 194 -2.98 -7.64 -0.79
N TYR A 195 -2.97 -6.42 -0.27
CA TYR A 195 -3.43 -5.21 -0.93
C TYR A 195 -2.28 -4.32 -1.40
N SER A 196 -1.07 -4.89 -1.49
CA SER A 196 0.14 -4.24 -1.98
C SER A 196 0.65 -3.08 -1.11
N LEU A 197 0.57 -3.17 0.23
CA LEU A 197 1.35 -2.26 1.08
C LEU A 197 2.84 -2.37 0.69
N ARG A 198 3.45 -1.24 0.31
CA ARG A 198 4.85 -1.17 -0.17
C ARG A 198 5.74 -0.36 0.75
N THR A 199 5.18 0.49 1.59
CA THR A 199 5.97 1.39 2.43
C THR A 199 5.34 1.53 3.79
N LEU A 200 6.12 1.18 4.81
CA LEU A 200 5.83 1.43 6.20
C LEU A 200 7.09 2.08 6.81
N ASP A 201 7.04 3.40 6.92
CA ASP A 201 8.14 4.16 7.50
C ASP A 201 7.91 4.38 9.00
N LEU A 202 8.69 3.67 9.82
CA LEU A 202 8.73 3.79 11.28
C LEU A 202 10.07 4.39 11.75
N SER A 203 10.85 4.98 10.84
CA SER A 203 12.15 5.56 11.17
C SER A 203 12.03 6.72 12.16
N SER A 204 13.11 7.05 12.87
CA SER A 204 13.13 8.23 13.76
C SER A 204 12.00 8.19 14.81
N ASN A 205 11.87 7.04 15.48
CA ASN A 205 10.95 6.81 16.60
C ASN A 205 11.76 6.38 17.84
N SER A 206 11.07 5.87 18.86
CA SER A 206 11.67 5.39 20.11
C SER A 206 11.58 3.87 20.27
N LEU A 207 11.61 3.12 19.15
CA LEU A 207 11.49 1.65 19.16
C LEU A 207 12.75 1.03 19.76
N SER A 208 12.62 0.38 20.93
CA SER A 208 13.74 -0.26 21.63
C SER A 208 13.84 -1.77 21.41
N SER A 209 12.70 -2.44 21.27
CA SER A 209 12.62 -3.88 21.04
C SER A 209 11.86 -4.14 19.75
N ILE A 210 12.44 -4.98 18.89
CA ILE A 210 11.84 -5.39 17.61
C ILE A 210 11.44 -6.87 17.71
N PRO A 211 10.15 -7.21 17.58
CA PRO A 211 9.69 -8.60 17.61
C PRO A 211 10.06 -9.27 16.28
N VAL A 212 11.28 -9.80 16.18
CA VAL A 212 11.83 -10.41 14.95
C VAL A 212 10.91 -11.50 14.41
N GLU A 213 10.20 -12.20 15.29
CA GLU A 213 9.20 -13.20 14.96
C GLU A 213 8.06 -12.65 14.10
N GLU A 214 7.55 -11.47 14.46
CA GLU A 214 6.43 -10.84 13.76
C GLU A 214 6.90 -10.22 12.45
N LEU A 215 8.09 -9.60 12.42
CA LEU A 215 8.67 -9.02 11.20
C LEU A 215 9.01 -10.08 10.17
N ALA A 216 9.55 -11.23 10.60
CA ALA A 216 9.88 -12.33 9.71
C ALA A 216 8.60 -12.94 9.09
N ALA A 217 7.47 -12.84 9.79
CA ALA A 217 6.16 -13.24 9.30
C ALA A 217 5.51 -12.18 8.39
N LEU A 218 6.09 -11.00 8.18
CA LEU A 218 5.52 -10.04 7.24
C LEU A 218 5.75 -10.46 5.78
N PRO A 219 4.80 -10.17 4.88
CA PRO A 219 4.99 -10.30 3.43
C PRO A 219 6.25 -9.60 2.92
N GLU A 220 6.89 -10.17 1.89
CA GLU A 220 8.14 -9.67 1.32
C GLU A 220 8.04 -8.21 0.86
N ASN A 221 6.92 -7.82 0.24
CA ASN A 221 6.66 -6.45 -0.17
C ASN A 221 6.67 -5.45 1.00
N ILE A 222 6.15 -5.87 2.17
CA ILE A 222 6.18 -5.03 3.37
C ILE A 222 7.60 -4.97 3.94
N ARG A 223 8.29 -6.11 4.03
CA ARG A 223 9.69 -6.16 4.52
C ARG A 223 10.64 -5.30 3.68
N ASN A 224 10.46 -5.30 2.35
CA ASN A 224 11.25 -4.49 1.42
C ASN A 224 11.11 -2.98 1.66
N GLY A 225 9.95 -2.51 2.12
CA GLY A 225 9.68 -1.10 2.40
C GLY A 225 9.39 -0.79 3.86
N LEU A 226 9.89 -1.62 4.78
CA LEU A 226 9.80 -1.40 6.22
C LEU A 226 11.04 -0.65 6.72
N TYR A 227 10.91 0.65 6.96
CA TYR A 227 12.02 1.48 7.42
C TYR A 227 12.03 1.59 8.95
N LEU A 228 13.12 1.11 9.58
CA LEU A 228 13.30 1.06 11.04
C LEU A 228 14.52 1.86 11.53
N HIS A 229 15.27 2.48 10.62
CA HIS A 229 16.50 3.20 10.94
C HIS A 229 16.24 4.38 11.91
N ASN A 230 17.31 4.87 12.55
CA ASN A 230 17.22 5.96 13.53
C ASN A 230 16.24 5.66 14.69
N ASN A 231 16.24 4.43 15.21
CA ASN A 231 15.55 4.04 16.43
C ASN A 231 16.56 3.49 17.46
N PRO A 232 16.31 3.63 18.77
CA PRO A 232 17.20 3.12 19.83
C PRO A 232 17.04 1.60 20.04
N ILE A 233 17.15 0.83 18.96
CA ILE A 233 16.90 -0.61 18.96
C ILE A 233 18.02 -1.35 19.70
N LYS A 234 17.69 -2.25 20.65
CA LYS A 234 18.70 -3.06 21.33
C LYS A 234 19.37 -4.03 20.36
N CYS A 235 20.70 -4.12 20.41
CA CYS A 235 21.46 -5.04 19.58
C CYS A 235 21.05 -6.48 19.88
N SER A 236 20.68 -7.26 18.85
CA SER A 236 20.33 -8.67 18.98
C SER A 236 20.80 -9.46 17.76
N CYS A 237 21.31 -10.68 17.98
CA CYS A 237 21.71 -11.56 16.88
C CYS A 237 20.55 -11.86 15.89
N PRO A 238 19.30 -12.11 16.31
CA PRO A 238 18.25 -12.46 15.34
C PRO A 238 17.91 -11.29 14.41
N LEU A 239 17.89 -10.07 14.94
CA LEU A 239 17.66 -8.87 14.12
C LEU A 239 18.83 -8.61 13.17
N TYR A 240 20.08 -8.75 13.63
CA TYR A 240 21.27 -8.61 12.78
C TYR A 240 21.24 -9.59 11.60
N LEU A 241 21.00 -10.88 11.87
CA LEU A 241 20.92 -11.92 10.84
C LEU A 241 19.78 -11.64 9.84
N MET A 242 18.63 -11.18 10.32
CA MET A 242 17.51 -10.80 9.46
C MET A 242 17.87 -9.64 8.53
N LEU A 243 18.45 -8.55 9.05
CA LEU A 243 18.86 -7.39 8.26
C LEU A 243 19.99 -7.72 7.27
N GLN A 244 20.93 -8.59 7.65
CA GLN A 244 21.96 -9.10 6.74
C GLN A 244 21.34 -9.87 5.57
N ARG A 245 20.30 -10.68 5.83
CA ARG A 245 19.59 -11.39 4.76
C ARG A 245 18.77 -10.45 3.88
N TRP A 246 18.14 -9.43 4.44
CA TRP A 246 17.44 -8.40 3.67
C TRP A 246 18.41 -7.64 2.75
N LYS A 247 19.62 -7.34 3.24
CA LYS A 247 20.71 -6.78 2.42
C LYS A 247 21.08 -7.71 1.25
N GLN A 248 21.24 -9.02 1.49
CA GLN A 248 21.55 -9.99 0.43
C GLN A 248 20.45 -10.09 -0.62
N ARG A 249 19.18 -9.97 -0.21
CA ARG A 249 18.03 -9.93 -1.13
C ARG A 249 17.84 -8.58 -1.83
N GLY A 250 18.63 -7.57 -1.49
CA GLY A 250 18.57 -6.24 -2.11
C GLY A 250 17.35 -5.41 -1.67
N PHE A 251 16.84 -5.62 -0.45
CA PHE A 251 15.70 -4.85 0.05
C PHE A 251 16.06 -3.37 0.24
N SER A 252 15.19 -2.48 -0.26
CA SER A 252 15.35 -1.03 -0.26
C SER A 252 15.43 -0.49 1.17
N SER A 253 14.62 -1.06 2.07
CA SER A 253 14.61 -0.77 3.51
C SER A 253 16.00 -0.81 4.14
N VAL A 254 16.90 -1.68 3.68
CA VAL A 254 18.26 -1.82 4.20
C VAL A 254 19.29 -1.18 3.27
N LYS A 255 19.12 -1.29 1.95
CA LYS A 255 20.07 -0.77 0.97
C LYS A 255 20.19 0.75 1.05
N ASP A 256 19.07 1.45 1.13
CA ASP A 256 19.02 2.91 1.03
C ASP A 256 19.47 3.59 2.34
N PHE A 257 19.34 2.86 3.47
CA PHE A 257 19.61 3.35 4.82
C PHE A 257 20.67 2.52 5.55
N PHE A 258 21.65 2.03 4.79
CA PHE A 258 22.66 1.09 5.29
C PHE A 258 23.45 1.62 6.50
N GLU A 259 23.75 2.92 6.50
CA GLU A 259 24.58 3.57 7.52
C GLU A 259 23.76 4.03 8.75
N GLU A 260 22.45 4.14 8.59
CA GLU A 260 21.47 4.64 9.58
C GLU A 260 20.86 3.52 10.42
N HIS A 261 21.08 2.25 10.06
CA HIS A 261 20.73 1.10 10.89
C HIS A 261 21.71 0.99 12.06
N THR A 262 21.31 1.56 13.19
CA THR A 262 22.07 1.53 14.46
C THR A 262 21.39 0.67 15.51
N CYS A 263 22.17 0.15 16.46
CA CYS A 263 21.67 -0.55 17.63
C CYS A 263 22.39 -0.11 18.91
N GLN A 264 21.71 -0.24 20.04
CA GLN A 264 22.21 0.07 21.38
C GLN A 264 22.65 -1.20 22.10
N VAL A 265 23.89 -1.23 22.60
CA VAL A 265 24.44 -2.39 23.35
C VAL A 265 24.01 -2.38 24.82
N SER A 266 23.91 -1.20 25.42
CA SER A 266 23.55 -1.06 26.83
C SER A 266 22.72 0.20 27.08
N ASP A 267 21.70 0.08 27.91
CA ASP A 267 20.78 1.17 28.26
C ASP A 267 21.49 2.33 29.00
N ASN A 268 22.63 2.06 29.67
CA ASN A 268 23.30 3.01 30.58
C ASN A 268 24.45 3.81 29.93
N VAL A 269 24.77 3.59 28.66
CA VAL A 269 25.89 4.28 27.98
C VAL A 269 25.40 4.98 26.71
N PRO A 270 25.28 6.33 26.71
CA PRO A 270 24.73 7.10 25.57
C PRO A 270 25.62 7.10 24.32
N ARG A 271 26.84 6.57 24.40
CA ARG A 271 27.78 6.39 23.27
C ARG A 271 27.86 4.95 22.73
N SER A 272 26.90 4.09 23.08
CA SER A 272 26.90 2.67 22.68
C SER A 272 26.11 2.36 21.40
N LEU A 273 25.90 3.34 20.53
CA LEU A 273 25.26 3.14 19.23
C LEU A 273 26.24 2.52 18.24
N ILE A 274 25.97 1.28 17.85
CA ILE A 274 26.75 0.53 16.86
C ILE A 274 25.98 0.50 15.55
N LYS A 275 26.64 0.80 14.45
CA LYS A 275 26.07 0.60 13.11
C LYS A 275 26.00 -0.91 12.81
N PHE A 276 24.78 -1.46 12.79
CA PHE A 276 24.49 -2.90 12.67
C PHE A 276 25.32 -3.57 11.57
N LEU A 277 25.30 -2.99 10.37
CA LEU A 277 25.83 -3.64 9.17
C LEU A 277 27.25 -3.20 8.79
N LYS A 278 27.81 -2.19 9.49
CA LYS A 278 29.17 -1.69 9.27
C LYS A 278 30.17 -2.36 10.20
N TYR A 279 29.79 -2.62 11.44
CA TYR A 279 30.65 -3.21 12.46
C TYR A 279 30.26 -4.67 12.74
N SER A 280 30.44 -5.53 11.74
CA SER A 280 30.11 -6.96 11.80
C SER A 280 30.90 -7.75 12.83
N HIS A 281 32.06 -7.25 13.28
CA HIS A 281 32.93 -7.95 14.24
C HIS A 281 32.24 -8.26 15.58
N MET A 282 31.35 -7.38 16.05
CA MET A 282 30.54 -7.60 17.26
C MET A 282 29.52 -8.72 17.10
N PHE A 283 29.21 -9.08 15.85
CA PHE A 283 28.25 -10.12 15.48
C PHE A 283 28.92 -11.35 14.87
N GLU A 284 30.25 -11.48 14.97
CA GLU A 284 31.01 -12.65 14.44
C GLU A 284 30.54 -13.98 15.04
N ASN A 285 30.08 -13.96 16.30
CA ASN A 285 29.54 -15.13 16.98
C ASN A 285 28.06 -15.40 16.63
N CYS A 286 27.39 -14.52 15.88
CA CYS A 286 26.04 -14.77 15.40
C CYS A 286 26.11 -15.70 14.19
N SER A 287 25.92 -16.99 14.38
CA SER A 287 25.98 -17.97 13.30
C SER A 287 24.66 -18.06 12.52
N ALA A 288 24.69 -17.74 11.23
CA ALA A 288 23.74 -18.28 10.27
C ALA A 288 24.03 -19.78 10.08
N GLY A 289 23.01 -20.63 9.91
CA GLY A 289 23.25 -22.05 9.69
C GLY A 289 23.97 -22.31 8.35
N PRO A 290 24.84 -23.34 8.25
CA PRO A 290 25.68 -23.60 7.07
C PRO A 290 24.95 -24.08 5.81
N GLU A 291 23.64 -23.88 5.67
CA GLU A 291 22.88 -24.11 4.42
C GLU A 291 22.63 -22.78 3.68
N ASP A 292 23.65 -21.93 3.63
CA ASP A 292 23.66 -20.60 3.01
C ASP A 292 23.96 -20.62 1.49
N ALA A 293 23.73 -21.76 0.82
CA ALA A 293 23.56 -21.80 -0.63
C ALA A 293 22.07 -22.03 -0.89
N HIS A 294 21.46 -21.23 -1.79
CA HIS A 294 20.05 -21.24 -2.18
C HIS A 294 19.28 -22.46 -1.66
N PRO A 295 18.24 -22.28 -0.81
CA PRO A 295 17.61 -23.39 -0.11
C PRO A 295 17.21 -24.44 -1.14
N VAL A 296 17.94 -25.56 -1.14
CA VAL A 296 17.71 -26.65 -2.07
C VAL A 296 16.29 -27.11 -1.83
N PRO A 297 15.40 -27.08 -2.83
CA PRO A 297 14.03 -27.45 -2.64
C PRO A 297 13.98 -28.88 -2.11
N PHE A 298 13.33 -29.09 -0.97
CA PHE A 298 13.09 -30.39 -0.37
C PHE A 298 11.82 -30.96 -1.02
N PRO A 299 11.93 -31.89 -1.98
CA PRO A 299 10.76 -32.42 -2.66
C PRO A 299 10.01 -33.38 -1.75
N VAL A 300 8.69 -33.25 -1.69
CA VAL A 300 7.80 -34.17 -0.97
C VAL A 300 6.57 -34.48 -1.81
N MET A 301 6.09 -35.72 -1.77
CA MET A 301 4.88 -36.08 -2.51
C MET A 301 3.63 -35.71 -1.72
N VAL A 302 2.56 -35.33 -2.41
CA VAL A 302 1.24 -35.12 -1.77
C VAL A 302 0.86 -36.36 -0.95
N GLY A 303 0.46 -36.15 0.30
CA GLY A 303 0.07 -37.21 1.23
C GLY A 303 1.18 -37.71 2.16
N GLN A 304 2.46 -37.45 1.88
CA GLN A 304 3.57 -37.89 2.72
C GLN A 304 3.78 -36.97 3.95
N SER A 305 4.31 -37.54 5.03
CA SER A 305 4.74 -36.75 6.19
C SER A 305 6.17 -36.26 6.00
N LEU A 306 6.45 -35.03 6.42
CA LEU A 306 7.77 -34.39 6.28
C LEU A 306 8.22 -33.84 7.64
N LEU A 307 9.49 -34.07 8.00
CA LEU A 307 10.10 -33.52 9.20
C LEU A 307 11.21 -32.54 8.79
N LEU A 308 11.01 -31.26 9.09
CA LEU A 308 12.00 -30.21 8.90
C LEU A 308 12.76 -30.03 10.22
N ALA A 309 14.05 -30.28 10.20
CA ALA A 309 14.93 -30.04 11.33
C ALA A 309 15.77 -28.79 11.07
N CYS A 310 15.72 -27.84 12.00
CA CYS A 310 16.71 -26.78 12.07
C CYS A 310 17.83 -27.29 12.99
N ASN A 311 18.96 -27.75 12.45
CA ASN A 311 20.07 -28.22 13.28
C ASN A 311 20.74 -27.02 13.96
N THR A 312 20.15 -26.60 15.08
CA THR A 312 20.69 -25.54 15.90
C THR A 312 21.44 -26.20 17.04
N SER A 313 22.76 -26.12 16.98
CA SER A 313 23.71 -26.60 17.99
C SER A 313 23.59 -25.79 19.30
N LEU A 314 22.38 -25.70 19.86
CA LEU A 314 22.01 -24.86 21.00
C LEU A 314 21.57 -25.74 22.18
N PRO A 315 21.95 -25.39 23.42
CA PRO A 315 21.49 -26.11 24.61
C PRO A 315 19.96 -26.10 24.72
N ALA A 316 19.35 -27.28 24.87
CA ALA A 316 17.90 -27.47 24.81
C ALA A 316 17.11 -26.80 25.96
N ALA A 317 17.74 -26.53 27.11
CA ALA A 317 17.03 -26.14 28.34
C ALA A 317 16.45 -24.71 28.33
N ALA A 318 16.92 -23.81 27.46
CA ALA A 318 16.47 -22.41 27.40
C ALA A 318 16.23 -21.88 25.96
N THR A 319 16.17 -22.79 24.99
CA THR A 319 16.00 -22.42 23.57
C THR A 319 14.52 -22.46 23.20
N THR A 320 13.99 -21.31 22.76
CA THR A 320 12.64 -21.19 22.20
C THR A 320 12.71 -21.41 20.70
N TYR A 321 11.89 -22.31 20.18
CA TYR A 321 11.80 -22.61 18.75
C TYR A 321 10.49 -22.08 18.16
N MET A 322 10.59 -21.48 16.97
CA MET A 322 9.45 -21.02 16.20
C MET A 322 9.71 -21.25 14.72
N TRP A 323 8.65 -21.58 13.98
CA TRP A 323 8.67 -21.66 12.52
C TRP A 323 7.71 -20.66 11.92
N ILE A 324 7.99 -20.20 10.71
CA ILE A 324 7.09 -19.33 9.93
C ILE A 324 6.76 -20.08 8.66
N SER A 325 5.46 -20.26 8.39
CA SER A 325 4.98 -20.95 7.21
C SER A 325 5.13 -20.09 5.94
N PRO A 326 5.05 -20.70 4.74
CA PRO A 326 4.99 -19.96 3.47
C PRO A 326 3.84 -18.94 3.39
N HIS A 327 2.80 -19.14 4.22
CA HIS A 327 1.64 -18.26 4.33
C HIS A 327 1.78 -17.23 5.45
N HIS A 328 3.00 -16.92 5.89
CA HIS A 328 3.25 -15.86 6.86
C HIS A 328 2.65 -16.14 8.25
N GLU A 329 2.37 -17.40 8.58
CA GLU A 329 1.84 -17.79 9.89
C GLU A 329 2.98 -18.20 10.83
N PRO A 330 3.14 -17.56 12.01
CA PRO A 330 4.09 -17.99 13.03
C PRO A 330 3.55 -19.21 13.79
N ILE A 331 4.36 -20.26 13.90
CA ILE A 331 4.02 -21.56 14.47
C ILE A 331 5.00 -21.86 15.61
N LYS A 332 4.46 -21.97 16.82
CA LYS A 332 5.20 -22.35 18.03
C LYS A 332 4.73 -23.72 18.51
N HIS A 333 5.50 -24.37 19.38
CA HIS A 333 5.05 -25.61 20.02
C HIS A 333 3.69 -25.37 20.73
N PRO A 334 2.66 -26.21 20.50
CA PRO A 334 2.71 -27.54 19.87
C PRO A 334 2.47 -27.58 18.35
N GLY A 335 2.10 -26.48 17.68
CA GLY A 335 1.77 -26.47 16.26
C GLY A 335 0.77 -25.38 15.87
N ASN A 336 0.19 -25.51 14.68
CA ASN A 336 -0.88 -24.63 14.21
C ASN A 336 -2.28 -25.09 14.66
N SER A 337 -3.27 -24.19 14.58
CA SER A 337 -4.66 -24.45 15.00
C SER A 337 -5.29 -25.64 14.27
N ASN A 338 -4.94 -25.85 13.01
CA ASN A 338 -5.46 -26.91 12.16
C ASN A 338 -4.74 -28.26 12.30
N ARG A 339 -3.75 -28.37 13.21
CA ARG A 339 -2.91 -29.57 13.44
C ARG A 339 -2.27 -30.16 12.18
N SER A 340 -2.12 -29.36 11.12
CA SER A 340 -1.41 -29.79 9.90
C SER A 340 0.11 -29.69 10.07
N LEU A 341 0.53 -28.78 10.94
CA LEU A 341 1.91 -28.44 11.25
C LEU A 341 2.12 -28.58 12.76
N GLU A 342 3.04 -29.45 13.17
CA GLU A 342 3.35 -29.73 14.58
C GLU A 342 4.80 -29.34 14.86
N VAL A 343 5.05 -28.56 15.90
CA VAL A 343 6.41 -28.20 16.32
C VAL A 343 6.78 -29.01 17.55
N TYR A 344 7.82 -29.84 17.43
CA TYR A 344 8.34 -30.64 18.53
C TYR A 344 9.16 -29.82 19.52
N ARG A 345 9.32 -30.32 20.75
CA ARG A 345 10.14 -29.67 21.80
C ARG A 345 11.63 -29.54 21.42
N ASN A 346 12.11 -30.40 20.52
CA ASN A 346 13.47 -30.31 19.98
C ASN A 346 13.61 -29.24 18.87
N GLY A 347 12.54 -28.51 18.56
CA GLY A 347 12.53 -27.45 17.54
C GLY A 347 12.25 -27.92 16.10
N SER A 348 12.07 -29.22 15.87
CA SER A 348 11.74 -29.74 14.53
C SER A 348 10.27 -29.49 14.19
N LEU A 349 9.98 -29.12 12.94
CA LEU A 349 8.63 -28.93 12.42
C LEU A 349 8.20 -30.16 11.61
N LYS A 350 7.08 -30.77 11.98
CA LYS A 350 6.47 -31.87 11.25
C LYS A 350 5.26 -31.39 10.46
N ILE A 351 5.25 -31.71 9.18
CA ILE A 351 4.08 -31.62 8.31
C ILE A 351 3.43 -33.00 8.32
N ALA A 352 2.26 -33.14 8.93
CA ALA A 352 1.63 -34.44 9.13
C ALA A 352 1.21 -35.10 7.80
N VAL A 353 0.62 -34.30 6.91
CA VAL A 353 0.20 -34.72 5.56
C VAL A 353 0.53 -33.58 4.59
N ALA A 354 1.50 -33.78 3.71
CA ALA A 354 1.91 -32.80 2.71
C ALA A 354 0.78 -32.51 1.73
N LYS A 355 0.48 -31.23 1.53
CA LYS A 355 -0.58 -30.71 0.66
C LYS A 355 0.02 -29.65 -0.25
N PRO A 356 -0.54 -29.36 -1.44
CA PRO A 356 0.06 -28.40 -2.38
C PRO A 356 0.33 -27.01 -1.77
N TRP A 357 -0.56 -26.55 -0.89
CA TRP A 357 -0.38 -25.27 -0.18
C TRP A 357 0.71 -25.30 0.90
N HIS A 358 1.30 -26.44 1.23
CA HIS A 358 2.50 -26.49 2.08
C HIS A 358 3.78 -26.20 1.28
N SER A 359 3.70 -25.97 -0.03
CA SER A 359 4.87 -25.59 -0.83
C SER A 359 5.31 -24.16 -0.53
N GLY A 360 6.61 -23.93 -0.40
CA GLY A 360 7.22 -22.62 -0.23
C GLY A 360 8.34 -22.63 0.82
N VAL A 361 8.79 -21.44 1.19
CA VAL A 361 9.91 -21.27 2.12
C VAL A 361 9.41 -21.21 3.56
N TYR A 362 9.91 -22.12 4.39
CA TYR A 362 9.73 -22.12 5.83
C TYR A 362 10.93 -21.44 6.49
N VAL A 363 10.68 -20.56 7.45
CA VAL A 363 11.75 -19.90 8.24
C VAL A 363 11.73 -20.44 9.65
N GLY A 364 12.79 -21.14 10.07
CA GLY A 364 12.97 -21.61 11.44
C GLY A 364 13.81 -20.64 12.25
N LEU A 365 13.39 -20.36 13.48
CA LEU A 365 14.05 -19.47 14.42
C LEU A 365 14.25 -20.19 15.76
N ALA A 366 15.49 -20.26 16.21
CA ALA A 366 15.85 -20.75 17.53
C ALA A 366 16.49 -19.62 18.34
N ILE A 367 15.94 -19.30 19.51
CA ILE A 367 16.39 -18.21 20.36
C ILE A 367 16.73 -18.74 21.74
N ASN A 368 17.98 -18.57 22.16
CA ASN A 368 18.43 -18.85 23.50
C ASN A 368 18.56 -17.52 24.27
N SER A 369 17.50 -17.17 25.00
CA SER A 369 17.35 -15.89 25.70
C SER A 369 18.50 -15.57 26.70
N PRO A 370 18.96 -16.51 27.57
CA PRO A 370 20.03 -16.21 28.53
C PRO A 370 21.43 -16.02 27.93
N HIS A 371 21.69 -16.44 26.69
CA HIS A 371 23.01 -16.34 26.05
C HIS A 371 23.05 -15.44 24.82
N ASN A 372 21.97 -14.71 24.52
CA ASN A 372 21.82 -13.89 23.30
C ASN A 372 22.16 -14.63 21.99
N PHE A 373 22.09 -15.95 22.00
CA PHE A 373 22.42 -16.76 20.84
C PHE A 373 21.13 -17.08 20.09
N SER A 374 21.10 -16.73 18.81
CA SER A 374 19.97 -17.03 17.95
C SER A 374 20.45 -17.63 16.66
N ARG A 375 19.68 -18.58 16.14
CA ARG A 375 19.96 -19.20 14.86
C ARG A 375 18.71 -19.15 13.99
N LEU A 376 18.90 -18.78 12.74
CA LEU A 376 17.86 -18.69 11.73
C LEU A 376 18.20 -19.66 10.59
N CYS A 377 17.21 -20.43 10.14
CA CYS A 377 17.32 -21.35 9.01
C CYS A 377 16.15 -21.15 8.04
N GLU A 378 16.40 -21.35 6.74
CA GLU A 378 15.37 -21.32 5.70
C GLU A 378 15.33 -22.68 5.02
N VAL A 379 14.14 -23.27 4.92
CA VAL A 379 13.93 -24.55 4.26
C VAL A 379 12.87 -24.37 3.18
N ASN A 380 13.24 -24.55 1.92
CA ASN A 380 12.31 -24.49 0.81
C ASN A 380 11.69 -25.87 0.59
N VAL A 381 10.36 -25.98 0.68
CA VAL A 381 9.64 -27.24 0.50
C VAL A 381 8.87 -27.18 -0.82
N THR A 382 9.02 -28.20 -1.66
CA THR A 382 8.27 -28.32 -2.92
C THR A 382 7.40 -29.57 -2.90
N VAL A 383 6.07 -29.38 -2.95
CA VAL A 383 5.12 -30.49 -2.91
C VAL A 383 4.75 -30.92 -4.33
N HIS A 384 5.11 -32.14 -4.72
CA HIS A 384 4.82 -32.71 -6.04
C HIS A 384 3.61 -33.64 -6.00
N TYR A 385 2.82 -33.62 -7.07
CA TYR A 385 1.83 -34.67 -7.29
C TYR A 385 2.53 -35.98 -7.69
N PRO A 386 2.02 -37.14 -7.24
CA PRO A 386 2.40 -38.40 -7.85
C PRO A 386 2.17 -38.27 -9.35
N LYS A 387 3.24 -38.47 -10.14
CA LYS A 387 3.07 -38.69 -11.57
C LYS A 387 2.13 -39.89 -11.68
N PRO A 388 1.00 -39.79 -12.38
CA PRO A 388 0.27 -40.99 -12.73
C PRO A 388 1.26 -41.87 -13.49
N ASP A 389 1.49 -43.09 -12.99
CA ASP A 389 2.25 -44.09 -13.72
C ASP A 389 1.69 -44.10 -15.13
N GLY A 390 2.57 -43.93 -16.12
CA GLY A 390 2.18 -43.66 -17.48
C GLY A 390 1.26 -44.74 -18.01
N GLU A 391 -0.05 -44.50 -17.94
CA GLU A 391 -0.91 -44.90 -19.03
C GLU A 391 -0.45 -44.04 -20.20
N THR A 392 0.51 -44.57 -20.96
CA THR A 392 0.74 -44.12 -22.33
C THR A 392 -0.65 -44.12 -22.95
N PHE A 393 -1.21 -42.93 -23.16
CA PHE A 393 -2.36 -42.75 -24.03
C PHE A 393 -1.93 -43.35 -25.36
N SER A 394 -2.26 -44.61 -25.59
CA SER A 394 -1.96 -45.32 -26.83
C SER A 394 -2.86 -44.68 -27.87
N THR A 395 -2.37 -43.58 -28.46
CA THR A 395 -2.96 -42.89 -29.59
C THR A 395 -3.27 -43.88 -30.74
N GLY A 396 -2.60 -45.03 -30.78
CA GLY A 396 -2.92 -46.15 -31.66
C GLY A 396 -4.28 -46.82 -31.40
N LEU A 397 -4.72 -46.94 -30.14
CA LEU A 397 -5.98 -47.62 -29.80
C LEU A 397 -7.20 -46.74 -30.13
N THR A 398 -7.11 -45.44 -29.82
CA THR A 398 -8.18 -44.49 -30.11
C THR A 398 -8.32 -44.21 -31.62
N THR A 399 -7.20 -44.18 -32.35
CA THR A 399 -7.23 -44.08 -33.82
C THR A 399 -7.76 -45.36 -34.47
N LEU A 400 -7.37 -46.55 -33.99
CA LEU A 400 -7.90 -47.83 -34.47
C LEU A 400 -9.42 -47.91 -34.27
N LEU A 401 -9.91 -47.54 -33.09
CA LEU A 401 -11.34 -47.49 -32.80
C LEU A 401 -12.07 -46.51 -33.72
N GLY A 402 -11.51 -45.31 -33.93
CA GLY A 402 -12.03 -44.33 -34.86
C GLY A 402 -12.11 -44.83 -36.31
N CYS A 403 -11.10 -45.57 -36.76
CA CYS A 403 -11.08 -46.20 -38.09
C CYS A 403 -12.16 -47.27 -38.23
N ILE A 404 -12.34 -48.13 -37.22
CA ILE A 404 -13.36 -49.19 -37.22
C ILE A 404 -14.76 -48.57 -37.30
N VAL A 405 -15.05 -47.56 -36.47
CA VAL A 405 -16.35 -46.87 -36.47
C VAL A 405 -16.61 -46.19 -37.81
N SER A 406 -15.60 -45.53 -38.40
CA SER A 406 -15.73 -44.86 -39.70
C SER A 406 -16.01 -45.86 -40.83
N LEU A 407 -15.32 -47.01 -40.85
CA LEU A 407 -15.57 -48.07 -41.82
C LEU A 407 -16.98 -48.64 -41.69
N LEU A 408 -17.46 -48.87 -40.47
CA LEU A 408 -18.82 -49.33 -40.22
C LEU A 408 -19.86 -48.34 -40.73
N LEU A 409 -19.66 -47.03 -40.51
CA LEU A 409 -20.55 -45.99 -41.01
C LEU A 409 -20.58 -45.90 -42.54
N VAL A 410 -19.42 -46.05 -43.19
CA VAL A 410 -19.34 -46.07 -44.66
C VAL A 410 -20.03 -47.32 -45.23
N LEU A 411 -19.84 -48.49 -44.61
CA LEU A 411 -20.53 -49.72 -45.00
C LEU A 411 -22.05 -49.59 -44.83
N ILE A 412 -22.51 -49.02 -43.72
CA ILE A 412 -23.92 -48.70 -43.48
C ILE A 412 -24.43 -47.76 -44.58
N TYR A 413 -23.71 -46.68 -44.89
CA TYR A 413 -24.12 -45.75 -45.94
C TYR A 413 -24.25 -46.45 -47.30
N LEU A 414 -23.27 -47.27 -47.68
CA LEU A 414 -23.25 -47.94 -48.99
C LEU A 414 -24.30 -49.05 -49.12
N TYR A 415 -24.62 -49.77 -48.04
CA TYR A 415 -25.55 -50.91 -48.10
C TYR A 415 -26.98 -50.59 -47.65
N LEU A 416 -27.18 -49.55 -46.82
CA LEU A 416 -28.50 -49.18 -46.28
C LEU A 416 -29.09 -47.91 -46.93
N THR A 417 -28.42 -47.29 -47.91
CA THR A 417 -29.07 -46.28 -48.76
C THR A 417 -29.47 -46.86 -50.13
N PRO A 418 -30.73 -47.30 -50.31
CA PRO A 418 -31.16 -47.84 -51.59
C PRO A 418 -31.19 -46.72 -52.65
N CYS A 419 -30.37 -46.87 -53.68
CA CYS A 419 -30.44 -46.06 -54.90
C CYS A 419 -31.84 -46.17 -55.52
N ARG A 420 -32.71 -45.20 -55.27
CA ARG A 420 -33.99 -45.03 -55.97
C ARG A 420 -33.88 -43.84 -56.92
N CYS A 421 -33.49 -44.11 -58.16
CA CYS A 421 -33.78 -43.21 -59.28
C CYS A 421 -34.14 -44.02 -60.51
N LEU A 422 -35.45 -44.12 -60.81
CA LEU A 422 -35.92 -44.62 -62.11
C LEU A 422 -37.15 -43.88 -62.66
N SER A 423 -37.58 -42.77 -62.05
CA SER A 423 -38.77 -42.04 -62.52
C SER A 423 -38.70 -40.53 -62.25
N CYS A 424 -37.75 -39.81 -62.85
CA CYS A 424 -37.89 -38.35 -63.03
C CYS A 424 -37.00 -37.81 -64.16
N CYS A 425 -37.28 -38.24 -65.38
CA CYS A 425 -36.98 -37.47 -66.58
C CYS A 425 -38.26 -36.75 -67.02
N LYS A 426 -38.48 -35.49 -66.61
CA LYS A 426 -39.29 -34.50 -67.36
C LYS A 426 -38.78 -33.06 -67.11
N LYS A 427 -38.93 -32.25 -68.16
CA LYS A 427 -38.29 -30.97 -68.55
C LYS A 427 -38.51 -29.74 -67.62
N PRO A 428 -37.78 -28.62 -67.82
CA PRO A 428 -37.49 -27.62 -66.80
C PRO A 428 -38.53 -26.48 -66.73
N ALA A 429 -38.66 -25.86 -65.55
CA ALA A 429 -39.30 -24.57 -65.35
C ALA A 429 -38.42 -23.70 -64.40
N PRO A 430 -38.32 -22.36 -64.62
CA PRO A 430 -37.29 -21.54 -63.98
C PRO A 430 -37.80 -20.64 -62.83
N LEU A 431 -36.83 -20.15 -62.04
CA LEU A 431 -36.85 -19.00 -61.10
C LEU A 431 -37.79 -19.15 -59.88
N SER A 432 -37.31 -19.28 -58.64
CA SER A 432 -36.61 -18.25 -57.83
C SER A 432 -36.12 -18.90 -56.51
N PRO A 433 -35.23 -18.27 -55.70
CA PRO A 433 -34.40 -18.97 -54.72
C PRO A 433 -35.13 -19.24 -53.40
N PRO A 434 -34.97 -20.43 -52.79
CA PRO A 434 -35.42 -20.66 -51.43
C PRO A 434 -34.32 -20.28 -50.44
N GLN A 435 -34.65 -19.29 -49.63
CA GLN A 435 -34.45 -19.29 -48.17
C GLN A 435 -34.71 -20.73 -47.66
N GLU A 436 -33.83 -21.35 -46.86
CA GLU A 436 -33.96 -21.30 -45.41
C GLU A 436 -32.91 -22.17 -44.70
N CYS A 437 -32.63 -21.77 -43.45
CA CYS A 437 -32.33 -22.64 -42.31
C CYS A 437 -31.04 -23.47 -42.35
N SER A 438 -29.92 -22.83 -41.99
CA SER A 438 -28.76 -23.54 -41.43
C SER A 438 -28.76 -23.38 -39.91
N ALA A 439 -28.99 -24.50 -39.23
CA ALA A 439 -28.82 -24.64 -37.80
C ALA A 439 -27.36 -24.36 -37.41
N GLN A 440 -27.19 -23.34 -36.58
CA GLN A 440 -25.92 -23.01 -35.94
C GLN A 440 -25.53 -24.13 -34.96
N SER A 441 -24.28 -24.54 -35.01
CA SER A 441 -23.60 -25.16 -33.87
C SER A 441 -22.18 -24.62 -33.83
N SER A 442 -22.04 -23.73 -32.86
CA SER A 442 -20.90 -22.89 -32.48
C SER A 442 -19.73 -23.69 -31.92
N ILE A 443 -18.52 -23.41 -32.42
CA ILE A 443 -17.29 -23.52 -31.63
C ILE A 443 -16.51 -22.21 -31.76
N LEU A 444 -16.13 -21.71 -30.60
CA LEU A 444 -15.54 -20.42 -30.27
C LEU A 444 -14.29 -20.07 -31.10
N SER A 445 -14.32 -18.91 -31.77
CA SER A 445 -13.13 -18.22 -32.27
C SER A 445 -13.13 -16.82 -31.64
N ALA A 446 -12.15 -16.53 -30.78
CA ALA A 446 -11.89 -15.18 -30.32
C ALA A 446 -10.83 -14.56 -31.24
N THR A 447 -11.23 -13.56 -32.03
CA THR A 447 -10.32 -12.58 -32.66
C THR A 447 -10.91 -11.20 -32.42
N PRO A 448 -10.12 -10.20 -31.98
CA PRO A 448 -10.61 -8.82 -31.80
C PRO A 448 -10.79 -8.13 -33.17
N PRO A 449 -11.70 -7.15 -33.31
CA PRO A 449 -11.88 -6.44 -34.56
C PRO A 449 -10.83 -5.31 -34.68
N ALA A 450 -10.11 -5.30 -35.80
CA ALA A 450 -9.36 -4.14 -36.28
C ALA A 450 -10.02 -3.66 -37.59
N THR A 451 -10.32 -2.37 -37.63
CA THR A 451 -10.90 -1.62 -38.74
C THR A 451 -9.88 -1.40 -39.88
N ASP A 452 -10.39 -1.63 -41.08
CA ASP A 452 -10.00 -1.27 -42.46
C ASP A 452 -8.70 -0.51 -42.80
N GLY A 453 -8.04 -0.99 -43.86
CA GLY A 453 -7.11 -0.22 -44.71
C GLY A 453 -6.28 -1.10 -45.68
N PRO A 454 -6.39 -0.97 -47.02
CA PRO A 454 -6.10 -2.05 -47.97
C PRO A 454 -4.68 -2.01 -48.56
N ASN A 455 -4.03 -3.17 -48.74
CA ASN A 455 -3.44 -3.59 -50.02
C ASN A 455 -2.66 -4.92 -49.97
N ARG A 456 -3.05 -5.80 -50.90
CA ARG A 456 -2.22 -6.74 -51.69
C ARG A 456 -1.85 -8.13 -51.14
N LYS A 457 -2.44 -9.09 -51.87
CA LYS A 457 -1.88 -10.29 -52.49
C LYS A 457 -1.66 -11.51 -51.59
N ALA A 458 -2.60 -12.44 -51.79
CA ALA A 458 -2.49 -13.85 -51.46
C ALA A 458 -1.19 -14.47 -51.99
N ASN A 459 -0.54 -15.28 -51.15
CA ASN A 459 0.12 -16.48 -51.64
C ASN A 459 -0.08 -17.60 -50.62
N ALA A 460 -0.60 -18.72 -51.10
CA ALA A 460 -0.75 -19.94 -50.35
C ALA A 460 0.62 -20.58 -50.13
N ASN A 461 0.89 -21.08 -48.92
CA ASN A 461 1.61 -22.32 -48.65
C ASN A 461 1.72 -22.50 -47.13
N LYS A 462 0.83 -23.33 -46.58
CA LYS A 462 0.91 -23.83 -45.21
C LYS A 462 1.94 -24.96 -45.16
N HIS A 463 2.99 -24.79 -44.37
CA HIS A 463 3.67 -25.90 -43.71
C HIS A 463 3.97 -25.53 -42.26
N VAL A 464 3.53 -26.40 -41.35
CA VAL A 464 3.78 -26.36 -39.91
C VAL A 464 5.12 -27.03 -39.67
N VAL A 465 6.05 -26.35 -39.02
CA VAL A 465 7.32 -26.94 -38.57
C VAL A 465 7.55 -26.56 -37.11
N PHE A 466 7.68 -27.59 -36.27
CA PHE A 466 8.18 -27.54 -34.91
C PHE A 466 9.62 -27.04 -34.89
N LEU A 467 9.97 -26.16 -33.96
CA LEU A 467 11.37 -25.87 -33.62
C LEU A 467 11.53 -25.94 -32.09
N GLU A 468 12.12 -27.05 -31.64
CA GLU A 468 12.97 -27.04 -30.45
C GLU A 468 14.37 -26.52 -30.83
N PRO A 469 15.12 -25.94 -29.87
CA PRO A 469 16.33 -25.20 -30.15
C PRO A 469 17.56 -26.12 -30.20
N VAL A 470 18.39 -25.97 -31.23
CA VAL A 470 19.75 -26.54 -31.25
C VAL A 470 20.76 -25.40 -31.42
N ARG A 471 21.74 -25.42 -30.51
CA ARG A 471 22.97 -24.62 -30.49
C ARG A 471 23.85 -24.97 -31.69
N GLU A 472 24.56 -23.98 -32.24
CA GLU A 472 26.02 -24.06 -32.34
C GLU A 472 26.70 -22.70 -32.56
N THR A 473 27.87 -22.62 -31.93
CA THR A 473 28.89 -21.56 -31.75
C THR A 473 29.67 -21.28 -33.06
N GLN A 474 30.50 -20.23 -33.27
CA GLN A 474 31.31 -19.38 -32.40
C GLN A 474 31.92 -18.19 -33.18
N ASN A 475 32.43 -17.21 -32.42
CA ASN A 475 33.52 -16.26 -32.70
C ASN A 475 33.20 -14.86 -33.27
N GLY A 476 32.94 -13.93 -32.35
CA GLY A 476 33.80 -12.74 -32.27
C GLY A 476 33.11 -11.39 -32.04
N LYS A 477 32.79 -11.07 -30.78
CA LYS A 477 32.43 -9.74 -30.23
C LYS A 477 31.19 -9.06 -30.81
N ILE A 478 30.08 -9.17 -30.08
CA ILE A 478 29.05 -8.14 -30.05
C ILE A 478 28.94 -7.66 -28.59
N ARG A 479 29.27 -6.38 -28.39
CA ARG A 479 29.07 -5.64 -27.15
C ARG A 479 27.56 -5.48 -26.92
N LEU A 480 27.06 -5.96 -25.78
CA LEU A 480 25.75 -5.56 -25.27
C LEU A 480 25.88 -4.16 -24.66
N ALA A 481 25.08 -3.23 -25.16
CA ALA A 481 25.04 -1.86 -24.70
C ALA A 481 24.51 -1.79 -23.26
N LEU A 482 25.46 -1.64 -22.33
CA LEU A 482 25.27 -0.90 -21.09
C LEU A 482 24.98 0.56 -21.43
N GLY A 483 23.99 1.14 -20.74
CA GLY A 483 23.70 2.55 -20.71
C GLY A 483 23.20 2.93 -19.32
N GLU A 484 24.04 2.70 -18.31
CA GLU A 484 24.04 3.50 -17.09
C GLU A 484 24.85 4.77 -17.40
N ASP A 485 24.26 5.95 -17.16
CA ASP A 485 25.03 7.15 -16.86
C ASP A 485 24.94 7.38 -15.34
N PHE A 486 25.92 6.86 -14.62
CA PHE A 486 26.34 7.37 -13.32
C PHE A 486 27.60 8.24 -13.52
N PRO A 487 27.71 9.43 -12.89
CA PRO A 487 28.96 10.16 -12.85
C PRO A 487 29.96 9.55 -11.83
N ASP A 488 31.17 9.24 -12.30
CA ASP A 488 32.30 8.65 -11.55
C ASP A 488 32.90 9.64 -10.50
N PRO A 489 33.37 9.18 -9.32
CA PRO A 489 33.74 10.02 -8.19
C PRO A 489 35.24 10.30 -8.16
N LYS A 490 35.71 11.30 -8.90
CA LYS A 490 37.05 11.90 -8.73
C LYS A 490 37.06 13.42 -8.98
N ASN A 491 36.20 14.15 -8.28
CA ASN A 491 36.44 15.49 -7.74
C ASN A 491 35.14 16.04 -7.10
N PRO A 492 35.17 16.58 -5.88
CA PRO A 492 33.97 17.07 -5.21
C PRO A 492 33.68 18.49 -5.66
N LYS A 493 32.59 18.70 -6.41
CA LYS A 493 32.00 20.03 -6.57
C LYS A 493 30.50 19.96 -6.31
N VAL A 494 30.16 20.59 -5.19
CA VAL A 494 28.85 21.05 -4.72
C VAL A 494 27.91 21.39 -5.88
N LEU A 495 26.71 20.80 -5.90
CA LEU A 495 25.58 21.34 -6.66
C LEU A 495 24.32 21.34 -5.79
N GLN A 496 24.07 22.53 -5.26
CA GLN A 496 22.84 22.99 -4.64
C GLN A 496 21.64 22.79 -5.58
N LEU A 497 20.52 22.38 -4.98
CA LEU A 497 19.19 22.55 -5.56
C LEU A 497 19.00 24.01 -6.00
N LYS A 498 18.81 24.24 -7.29
CA LYS A 498 18.47 25.53 -7.85
C LYS A 498 16.94 25.67 -7.81
N SER A 499 16.46 26.53 -6.91
CA SER A 499 15.11 27.07 -6.95
C SER A 499 15.02 28.11 -8.05
N ASP A 500 14.02 27.99 -8.92
CA ASP A 500 13.65 29.08 -9.81
C ASP A 500 12.84 30.10 -9.03
N SER A 501 13.48 31.23 -8.73
CA SER A 501 12.83 32.46 -8.30
C SER A 501 13.47 33.64 -9.05
N GLU A 502 12.67 34.27 -9.90
CA GLU A 502 13.02 35.50 -10.59
C GLU A 502 13.15 36.66 -9.59
N SER A 503 14.38 37.14 -9.46
CA SER A 503 14.84 38.55 -9.41
C SER A 503 14.05 39.61 -8.63
N ILE A 504 14.74 40.29 -7.70
CA ILE A 504 15.21 41.70 -7.82
C ILE A 504 15.97 42.13 -6.53
N SER A 505 17.24 42.56 -6.71
CA SER A 505 18.10 43.52 -5.93
C SER A 505 18.28 43.39 -4.40
N SER A 506 19.38 43.72 -3.72
CA SER A 506 20.81 43.99 -3.98
C SER A 506 21.41 44.53 -2.65
N VAL A 507 22.64 44.13 -2.28
CA VAL A 507 23.62 44.78 -1.34
C VAL A 507 23.20 44.89 0.15
N PHE A 508 23.94 44.55 1.21
CA PHE A 508 25.37 44.70 1.55
C PHE A 508 25.87 43.60 2.51
N SER A 509 27.19 43.42 2.45
CA SER A 509 28.06 42.58 3.28
C SER A 509 28.25 43.10 4.70
N ASP A 510 28.44 42.19 5.67
CA ASP A 510 29.65 42.09 6.51
C ASP A 510 29.41 41.12 7.69
N THR A 511 30.37 40.21 7.89
CA THR A 511 30.68 39.56 9.17
C THR A 511 32.16 39.85 9.46
N PRO A 512 32.76 39.54 10.62
CA PRO A 512 32.22 38.97 11.87
C PRO A 512 32.71 39.73 13.13
N ILE A 513 32.37 39.27 14.34
CA ILE A 513 33.36 38.93 15.39
C ILE A 513 32.70 38.29 16.61
N VAL A 514 33.47 37.34 17.14
CA VAL A 514 33.38 36.53 18.35
C VAL A 514 33.20 37.37 19.63
N SER A 515 32.25 36.96 20.48
CA SER A 515 32.41 36.76 21.93
C SER A 515 31.16 36.10 22.50
#